data_AF-A0AA41Q738-F1
#
_entry.id   AF-A0AA41Q738-F1
#
_cell.length_a   1.000
_cell.length_b   1.000
_cell.length_c   1.000
_cell.angle_alpha   90.00
_cell.angle_beta   90.00
_cell.angle_gamma   90.00
#
_symmetry.space_group_name_H-M   'P 1'
#
loop_
_entity.id
_entity.type
_entity.pdbx_description
1 polymer ?
#
loop_
_entity_poly.entity_id
_entity_poly.type
_entity_poly.pdbx_seq_one_letter_code
_entity_poly.pdbx_strand_id
1 'polypeptide(L)'
;MIPVDEALLDDAEGLGRADTGQTLLTLAGAGAQVRRASWAVAESGLRSAAPGDRPRTLAVAVPSGCGPVVAALNALTGASAAVPVVAIAGGTGGAAGTVLPGWVGPLDLLVLAGPKGDEPALLALAEQAYRRGCGVAAIAPAGSALDAAAEQSRGLRVHAFAPAVGAPEPGAARDAFWPLLTGLLAVAQACGVGSYGPGEAFDALADRLDAVGLRCRPTAETYLNPAKSLALDLAGSVPVVWGTGPIAGVAAARFAGVLTAVAGLPALSGALPDAALASGNLFDGSLGRASGDSDDFFRDRVEEPEPLRLRPVLLVDDDTAAVRRQVDRVRRVAVDLALPCNEITAEGPDALARFGDLVALGDFTAAYLGLTTGHDTGTAGCFDTFGTGPGDGDGIR
;
A
#
# COMPACT_ATOMS: atom_id res chain seq x y z
N MET A 1 22.21 13.90 5.94
CA MET A 1 21.74 12.51 6.16
C MET A 1 20.93 12.51 7.43
N ILE A 2 19.77 11.86 7.48
CA ILE A 2 18.96 11.83 8.72
C ILE A 2 19.57 10.76 9.63
N PRO A 3 20.15 11.12 10.79
CA PRO A 3 20.76 10.15 11.69
C PRO A 3 19.66 9.25 12.26
N VAL A 4 19.93 7.94 12.31
CA VAL A 4 19.05 6.93 12.90
C VAL A 4 19.51 6.66 14.32
N ASP A 5 18.58 6.71 15.28
CA ASP A 5 18.83 6.27 16.65
C ASP A 5 18.77 4.73 16.72
N GLU A 6 19.91 4.07 16.54
CA GLU A 6 20.00 2.61 16.58
C GLU A 6 19.64 2.05 17.96
N ALA A 7 19.98 2.78 19.04
CA ALA A 7 19.70 2.33 20.40
C ALA A 7 18.19 2.30 20.67
N LEU A 8 17.43 3.22 20.06
CA LEU A 8 15.97 3.22 20.14
C LEU A 8 15.36 1.95 19.53
N LEU A 9 15.97 1.34 18.51
CA LEU A 9 15.41 0.11 17.91
C LEU A 9 15.35 -1.05 18.91
N ASP A 10 16.29 -1.14 19.86
CA ASP A 10 16.29 -2.19 20.87
C ASP A 10 15.64 -1.74 22.21
N ASP A 11 15.15 -0.50 22.29
CA ASP A 11 14.33 0.02 23.40
C ASP A 11 12.83 -0.04 23.05
N ALA A 12 12.17 -1.16 23.37
CA ALA A 12 10.75 -1.35 23.10
C ALA A 12 9.84 -0.32 23.81
N GLU A 13 10.20 0.12 25.02
CA GLU A 13 9.44 1.17 25.74
C GLU A 13 9.66 2.53 25.08
N GLY A 14 10.88 2.81 24.62
CA GLY A 14 11.21 3.98 23.81
C GLY A 14 10.42 4.04 22.51
N LEU A 15 10.37 2.94 21.76
CA LEU A 15 9.54 2.83 20.55
C LEU A 15 8.06 3.08 20.86
N GLY A 16 7.54 2.54 21.96
CA GLY A 16 6.16 2.77 22.39
C GLY A 16 5.87 4.23 22.75
N ARG A 17 6.84 4.94 23.33
CA ARG A 17 6.73 6.39 23.61
C ARG A 17 6.83 7.25 22.34
N ALA A 18 7.63 6.84 21.37
CA ALA A 18 7.81 7.54 20.10
C ALA A 18 6.60 7.32 19.15
N ASP A 19 5.96 6.15 19.21
CA ASP A 19 4.82 5.79 18.37
C ASP A 19 3.50 6.39 18.87
N THR A 20 3.42 7.72 18.90
CA THR A 20 2.23 8.48 19.33
C THR A 20 1.00 8.17 18.49
N GLY A 21 1.20 7.84 17.22
CA GLY A 21 0.15 7.43 16.28
C GLY A 21 -0.28 5.96 16.38
N GLN A 22 0.34 5.17 17.27
CA GLN A 22 0.11 3.72 17.38
C GLN A 22 0.25 2.97 16.04
N THR A 23 1.16 3.43 15.18
CA THR A 23 1.42 2.88 13.85
C THR A 23 1.82 1.41 13.94
N LEU A 24 2.73 1.06 14.86
CA LEU A 24 3.20 -0.32 15.03
C LEU A 24 2.06 -1.24 15.50
N LEU A 25 1.17 -0.74 16.35
CA LEU A 25 -0.02 -1.48 16.79
C LEU A 25 -1.01 -1.69 15.64
N THR A 26 -1.26 -0.65 14.84
CA THR A 26 -2.13 -0.73 13.67
C THR A 26 -1.61 -1.73 12.64
N LEU A 27 -0.31 -1.72 12.37
CA LEU A 27 0.35 -2.68 11.48
C LEU A 27 0.28 -4.11 12.03
N ALA A 28 0.51 -4.30 13.33
CA ALA A 28 0.36 -5.61 13.98
C ALA A 28 -1.09 -6.13 13.94
N GLY A 29 -2.07 -5.22 13.90
CA GLY A 29 -3.49 -5.53 13.77
C GLY A 29 -3.97 -5.82 12.34
N ALA A 30 -3.10 -5.83 11.33
CA ALA A 30 -3.49 -5.99 9.92
C ALA A 30 -4.29 -7.27 9.64
N GLY A 31 -3.89 -8.42 10.21
CA GLY A 31 -4.65 -9.66 10.05
C GLY A 31 -6.04 -9.58 10.69
N ALA A 32 -6.16 -8.93 11.85
CA ALA A 32 -7.46 -8.67 12.47
C ALA A 32 -8.34 -7.72 11.62
N GLN A 33 -7.75 -6.72 10.95
CA GLN A 33 -8.47 -5.85 10.03
C GLN A 33 -9.06 -6.65 8.85
N VAL A 34 -8.27 -7.54 8.24
CA VAL A 34 -8.74 -8.42 7.15
C VAL A 34 -9.89 -9.32 7.63
N ARG A 35 -9.77 -9.97 8.80
CA ARG A 35 -10.84 -10.84 9.32
C ARG A 35 -12.13 -10.06 9.62
N ARG A 36 -12.03 -8.88 10.23
CA ARG A 36 -13.19 -8.02 10.50
C ARG A 36 -13.87 -7.59 9.20
N ALA A 37 -13.09 -7.14 8.22
CA ALA A 37 -13.61 -6.76 6.91
C ALA A 37 -14.25 -7.95 6.18
N SER A 38 -13.61 -9.12 6.19
CA SER A 38 -14.11 -10.36 5.61
C SER A 38 -15.46 -10.76 6.21
N TRP A 39 -15.56 -10.74 7.54
CA TRP A 39 -16.80 -11.06 8.25
C TRP A 39 -17.92 -10.06 7.92
N ALA A 40 -17.62 -8.76 7.99
CA ALA A 40 -18.62 -7.72 7.74
C ALA A 40 -19.09 -7.68 6.27
N VAL A 41 -18.20 -8.01 5.32
CA VAL A 41 -18.58 -8.21 3.91
C VAL A 41 -19.48 -9.44 3.76
N ALA A 42 -19.23 -10.54 4.47
CA ALA A 42 -20.10 -11.71 4.43
C ALA A 42 -21.52 -11.40 4.93
N GLU A 43 -21.63 -10.61 6.01
CA GLU A 43 -22.90 -10.16 6.59
C GLU A 43 -23.66 -9.17 5.68
N SER A 44 -22.98 -8.46 4.80
CA SER A 44 -23.61 -7.49 3.88
C SER A 44 -24.51 -8.12 2.81
N GLY A 45 -24.53 -9.45 2.68
CA GLY A 45 -25.33 -10.15 1.68
C GLY A 45 -24.79 -10.01 0.25
N LEU A 46 -23.52 -9.61 0.10
CA LEU A 46 -22.88 -9.38 -1.20
C LEU A 46 -23.08 -10.54 -2.19
N ARG A 47 -22.99 -11.79 -1.73
CA ARG A 47 -23.15 -12.97 -2.60
C ARG A 47 -24.57 -13.14 -3.15
N SER A 48 -25.60 -12.75 -2.40
CA SER A 48 -26.99 -12.82 -2.88
C SER A 48 -27.41 -11.57 -3.64
N ALA A 49 -26.77 -10.43 -3.37
CA ALA A 49 -27.04 -9.15 -4.00
C ALA A 49 -26.30 -8.95 -5.32
N ALA A 50 -25.13 -9.58 -5.51
CA ALA A 50 -24.33 -9.45 -6.71
C ALA A 50 -25.14 -9.78 -7.97
N PRO A 51 -24.96 -9.00 -9.06
CA PRO A 51 -25.68 -9.25 -10.30
C PRO A 51 -25.39 -10.67 -10.80
N GLY A 52 -26.43 -11.38 -11.22
CA GLY A 52 -26.30 -12.76 -11.74
C GLY A 52 -25.46 -12.84 -13.01
N ASP A 53 -25.39 -11.74 -13.78
CA ASP A 53 -24.52 -11.58 -14.94
C ASP A 53 -23.27 -10.77 -14.60
N ARG A 54 -22.14 -11.14 -15.20
CA ARG A 54 -20.87 -10.42 -15.01
C ARG A 54 -20.95 -9.02 -15.66
N PRO A 55 -20.46 -7.96 -14.99
CA PRO A 55 -20.40 -6.64 -15.60
C PRO A 55 -19.38 -6.62 -16.73
N ARG A 56 -19.57 -5.77 -17.75
CA ARG A 56 -18.62 -5.55 -18.86
C ARG A 56 -17.27 -4.99 -18.39
N THR A 57 -17.31 -4.14 -17.37
CA THR A 57 -16.14 -3.45 -16.78
C THR A 57 -16.36 -3.27 -15.29
N LEU A 58 -15.31 -3.43 -14.50
CA LEU A 58 -15.28 -3.03 -13.09
C LEU A 58 -14.55 -1.68 -12.98
N ALA A 59 -15.31 -0.60 -12.93
CA ALA A 59 -14.78 0.75 -12.73
C ALA A 59 -14.60 1.02 -11.23
N VAL A 60 -13.42 1.37 -10.75
CA VAL A 60 -13.13 1.51 -9.31
C VAL A 60 -12.69 2.93 -9.00
N ALA A 61 -13.39 3.60 -8.08
CA ALA A 61 -13.01 4.91 -7.57
C ALA A 61 -12.72 4.83 -6.07
N VAL A 62 -11.59 5.43 -5.68
CA VAL A 62 -11.14 5.55 -4.29
C VAL A 62 -10.72 7.00 -4.02
N PRO A 63 -10.68 7.46 -2.76
CA PRO A 63 -10.19 8.79 -2.42
C PRO A 63 -8.71 8.97 -2.80
N SER A 64 -8.29 10.23 -2.93
CA SER A 64 -6.88 10.58 -3.08
C SER A 64 -6.03 9.94 -1.98
N GLY A 65 -4.83 9.47 -2.34
CA GLY A 65 -3.95 8.72 -1.43
C GLY A 65 -4.27 7.22 -1.32
N CYS A 66 -5.48 6.77 -1.69
CA CYS A 66 -5.84 5.34 -1.68
C CYS A 66 -5.49 4.62 -2.98
N GLY A 67 -4.94 5.30 -4.00
CA GLY A 67 -4.57 4.73 -5.30
C GLY A 67 -3.82 3.38 -5.26
N PRO A 68 -2.87 3.16 -4.33
CA PRO A 68 -2.19 1.87 -4.20
C PRO A 68 -3.12 0.65 -4.02
N VAL A 69 -4.31 0.83 -3.43
CA VAL A 69 -5.27 -0.27 -3.25
C VAL A 69 -5.87 -0.76 -4.58
N VAL A 70 -6.09 0.16 -5.53
CA VAL A 70 -6.59 -0.16 -6.86
C VAL A 70 -5.49 -0.81 -7.70
N ALA A 71 -4.24 -0.37 -7.54
CA ALA A 71 -3.10 -1.04 -8.15
C ALA A 71 -2.95 -2.48 -7.64
N ALA A 72 -3.14 -2.70 -6.33
CA ALA A 72 -3.12 -4.03 -5.73
C ALA A 72 -4.24 -4.93 -6.28
N LEU A 73 -5.48 -4.40 -6.34
CA LEU A 73 -6.61 -5.11 -6.96
C LEU A 73 -6.27 -5.54 -8.39
N ASN A 74 -5.77 -4.62 -9.23
CA ASN A 74 -5.40 -4.91 -10.61
C ASN A 74 -4.30 -5.97 -10.74
N ALA A 75 -3.28 -5.92 -9.88
CA ALA A 75 -2.20 -6.90 -9.91
C ALA A 75 -2.67 -8.29 -9.46
N LEU A 76 -3.56 -8.36 -8.46
CA LEU A 76 -4.08 -9.60 -7.88
C LEU A 76 -5.18 -10.25 -8.75
N THR A 77 -5.95 -9.47 -9.50
CA THR A 77 -6.86 -10.01 -10.52
C THR A 77 -6.10 -10.35 -11.81
N GLY A 78 -5.10 -9.55 -12.15
CA GLY A 78 -4.11 -9.81 -13.20
C GLY A 78 -4.70 -9.99 -14.59
N ALA A 79 -3.95 -10.65 -15.47
CA ALA A 79 -4.40 -11.04 -16.81
C ALA A 79 -5.51 -12.11 -16.80
N SER A 80 -5.75 -12.72 -15.64
CA SER A 80 -6.81 -13.71 -15.42
C SER A 80 -8.17 -13.05 -15.14
N ALA A 81 -8.21 -11.72 -15.02
CA ALA A 81 -9.45 -10.99 -14.82
C ALA A 81 -10.42 -11.28 -15.97
N ALA A 82 -11.63 -11.73 -15.63
CA ALA A 82 -12.64 -12.04 -16.64
C ALA A 82 -13.08 -10.79 -17.42
N VAL A 83 -12.94 -9.61 -16.81
CA VAL A 83 -13.29 -8.30 -17.37
C VAL A 83 -12.29 -7.24 -16.94
N PRO A 84 -12.16 -6.13 -17.69
CA PRO A 84 -11.23 -5.07 -17.33
C PRO A 84 -11.60 -4.43 -15.99
N VAL A 85 -10.59 -4.23 -15.15
CA VAL A 85 -10.68 -3.43 -13.93
C VAL A 85 -10.00 -2.09 -14.19
N VAL A 86 -10.74 -1.00 -14.06
CA VAL A 86 -10.30 0.34 -14.48
C VAL A 86 -10.38 1.31 -13.32
N ALA A 87 -9.26 1.93 -12.98
CA ALA A 87 -9.24 3.01 -11.99
C ALA A 87 -9.94 4.25 -12.57
N ILE A 88 -10.92 4.78 -11.85
CA ILE A 88 -11.54 6.06 -12.13
C ILE A 88 -10.89 7.10 -11.23
N ALA A 89 -10.29 8.12 -11.85
CA ALA A 89 -9.74 9.23 -11.10
C ALA A 89 -10.88 9.92 -10.32
N GLY A 90 -10.78 9.93 -8.99
CA GLY A 90 -11.68 10.67 -8.10
C GLY A 90 -11.48 12.18 -8.14
N GLY A 91 -11.33 12.75 -9.35
CA GLY A 91 -11.26 14.19 -9.64
C GLY A 91 -10.07 14.93 -9.03
N THR A 92 -9.16 15.40 -9.88
CA THR A 92 -8.28 16.52 -9.54
C THR A 92 -9.15 17.77 -9.32
N GLY A 93 -9.45 18.14 -8.08
CA GLY A 93 -10.21 19.37 -7.74
C GLY A 93 -11.51 19.20 -6.93
N GLY A 94 -11.70 18.08 -6.21
CA GLY A 94 -12.89 17.86 -5.37
C GLY A 94 -14.15 17.49 -6.16
N ALA A 95 -15.33 17.60 -5.53
CA ALA A 95 -16.61 17.17 -6.10
C ALA A 95 -16.91 17.78 -7.48
N ALA A 96 -16.59 19.06 -7.68
CA ALA A 96 -16.85 19.79 -8.93
C ALA A 96 -15.95 19.34 -10.10
N GLY A 97 -14.74 18.84 -9.81
CA GLY A 97 -13.80 18.34 -10.84
C GLY A 97 -13.96 16.84 -11.14
N THR A 98 -14.85 16.15 -10.42
CA THR A 98 -14.99 14.69 -10.54
C THR A 98 -16.01 14.33 -11.60
N VAL A 99 -15.57 13.72 -12.70
CA VAL A 99 -16.42 13.34 -13.83
C VAL A 99 -16.33 11.86 -14.10
N LEU A 100 -17.48 11.18 -14.11
CA LEU A 100 -17.57 9.79 -14.51
C LEU A 100 -17.33 9.68 -16.04
N PRO A 101 -16.33 8.89 -16.51
CA PRO A 101 -16.03 8.78 -17.92
C PRO A 101 -17.24 8.40 -18.77
N GLY A 102 -17.35 8.96 -19.98
CA GLY A 102 -18.55 8.82 -20.82
C GLY A 102 -18.84 7.39 -21.30
N TRP A 103 -17.85 6.49 -21.25
CA TRP A 103 -18.01 5.08 -21.63
C TRP A 103 -18.68 4.24 -20.53
N VAL A 104 -18.70 4.73 -19.27
CA VAL A 104 -19.32 4.03 -18.13
C VAL A 104 -20.84 4.15 -18.22
N GLY A 105 -21.52 3.01 -18.25
CA GLY A 105 -22.98 2.94 -18.41
C GLY A 105 -23.61 1.68 -17.79
N PRO A 106 -24.83 1.30 -18.23
CA PRO A 106 -25.63 0.25 -17.58
C PRO A 106 -25.05 -1.17 -17.59
N LEU A 107 -24.05 -1.44 -18.42
CA LEU A 107 -23.39 -2.74 -18.49
C LEU A 107 -22.14 -2.81 -17.59
N ASP A 108 -21.72 -1.69 -17.00
CA ASP A 108 -20.54 -1.62 -16.14
C ASP A 108 -20.97 -1.59 -14.67
N LEU A 109 -20.03 -1.94 -13.78
CA LEU A 109 -20.19 -1.79 -12.33
C LEU A 109 -19.20 -0.74 -11.83
N LEU A 110 -19.72 0.31 -11.19
CA LEU A 110 -18.91 1.31 -10.51
C LEU A 110 -18.76 0.96 -9.03
N VAL A 111 -17.55 0.61 -8.61
CA VAL A 111 -17.19 0.39 -7.22
C VAL A 111 -16.65 1.68 -6.62
N LEU A 112 -17.33 2.20 -5.61
CA LEU A 112 -16.96 3.39 -4.86
C LEU A 112 -16.50 2.93 -3.47
N ALA A 113 -15.20 3.07 -3.16
CA ALA A 113 -14.66 2.58 -1.91
C ALA A 113 -14.09 3.72 -1.07
N GLY A 114 -14.82 4.13 -0.03
CA GLY A 114 -14.51 5.27 0.84
C GLY A 114 -14.41 4.83 2.30
N PRO A 115 -13.27 5.01 2.98
CA PRO A 115 -13.13 4.65 4.39
C PRO A 115 -14.01 5.47 5.34
N LYS A 116 -14.32 6.73 5.00
CA LYS A 116 -15.26 7.55 5.76
C LYS A 116 -16.68 7.42 5.22
N GLY A 117 -16.81 7.26 3.91
CA GLY A 117 -18.09 7.16 3.22
C GLY A 117 -18.82 8.50 3.08
N ASP A 118 -18.16 9.62 3.36
CA ASP A 118 -18.66 10.98 3.17
C ASP A 118 -17.85 11.76 2.12
N GLU A 119 -16.95 11.08 1.39
CA GLU A 119 -16.02 11.72 0.46
C GLU A 119 -16.78 12.36 -0.71
N PRO A 120 -16.73 13.71 -0.87
CA PRO A 120 -17.59 14.41 -1.83
C PRO A 120 -17.41 13.99 -3.28
N ALA A 121 -16.17 13.63 -3.67
CA ALA A 121 -15.86 13.13 -5.01
C ALA A 121 -16.55 11.78 -5.30
N LEU A 122 -16.61 10.87 -4.32
CA LEU A 122 -17.28 9.58 -4.49
C LEU A 122 -18.80 9.74 -4.55
N LEU A 123 -19.37 10.63 -3.72
CA LEU A 123 -20.80 10.96 -3.76
C LEU A 123 -21.20 11.56 -5.11
N ALA A 124 -20.39 12.45 -5.67
CA ALA A 124 -20.62 13.02 -7.01
C ALA A 124 -20.58 11.94 -8.11
N LEU A 125 -19.71 10.92 -7.98
CA LEU A 125 -19.68 9.79 -8.91
C LEU A 125 -20.91 8.88 -8.76
N ALA A 126 -21.37 8.64 -7.52
CA ALA A 126 -22.59 7.87 -7.25
C ALA A 126 -23.80 8.51 -7.94
N GLU A 127 -23.96 9.83 -7.81
CA GLU A 127 -25.06 10.57 -8.44
C GLU A 127 -24.98 10.50 -9.98
N GLN A 128 -23.78 10.63 -10.55
CA GLN A 128 -23.56 10.50 -11.99
C GLN A 128 -23.87 9.08 -12.49
N ALA A 129 -23.48 8.04 -11.76
CA ALA A 129 -23.77 6.65 -12.08
C ALA A 129 -25.28 6.37 -12.05
N TYR A 130 -25.97 6.86 -11.01
CA TYR A 130 -27.43 6.75 -10.89
C TYR A 130 -28.15 7.37 -12.10
N ARG A 131 -27.77 8.60 -12.50
CA ARG A 131 -28.35 9.25 -13.68
C ARG A 131 -28.14 8.48 -14.99
N ARG A 132 -27.06 7.70 -15.09
CA ARG A 132 -26.71 6.90 -16.27
C ARG A 132 -27.20 5.45 -16.21
N GLY A 133 -27.87 5.05 -15.12
CA GLY A 133 -28.30 3.67 -14.89
C GLY A 133 -27.14 2.69 -14.73
N CYS A 134 -25.94 3.16 -14.35
CA CYS A 134 -24.80 2.32 -14.04
C CYS A 134 -25.01 1.64 -12.68
N GLY A 135 -24.72 0.35 -12.58
CA GLY A 135 -24.72 -0.34 -11.29
C GLY A 135 -23.65 0.24 -10.37
N VAL A 136 -23.94 0.33 -9.07
CA VAL A 136 -23.01 0.84 -8.05
C VAL A 136 -22.76 -0.23 -6.99
N ALA A 137 -21.52 -0.34 -6.55
CA ALA A 137 -21.14 -1.04 -5.32
C ALA A 137 -20.42 -0.06 -4.39
N ALA A 138 -20.94 0.19 -3.19
CA ALA A 138 -20.33 1.04 -2.19
C ALA A 138 -19.60 0.19 -1.15
N ILE A 139 -18.29 0.40 -1.00
CA ILE A 139 -17.49 -0.12 0.10
C ILE A 139 -17.30 1.02 1.09
N ALA A 140 -18.08 1.04 2.17
CA ALA A 140 -18.12 2.15 3.12
C ALA A 140 -18.62 1.70 4.51
N PRO A 141 -18.38 2.49 5.58
CA PRO A 141 -19.03 2.26 6.86
C PRO A 141 -20.56 2.24 6.72
N ALA A 142 -21.22 1.35 7.46
CA ALA A 142 -22.68 1.28 7.47
C ALA A 142 -23.28 2.60 7.97
N GLY A 143 -24.33 3.10 7.30
CA GLY A 143 -24.98 4.36 7.62
C GLY A 143 -24.24 5.62 7.14
N SER A 144 -23.11 5.48 6.45
CA SER A 144 -22.43 6.61 5.80
C SER A 144 -23.22 7.16 4.60
N ALA A 145 -22.84 8.34 4.11
CA ALA A 145 -23.51 8.95 2.96
C ALA A 145 -23.39 8.08 1.68
N LEU A 146 -22.24 7.43 1.49
CA LEU A 146 -21.99 6.54 0.36
C LEU A 146 -22.80 5.24 0.48
N ASP A 147 -22.98 4.72 1.69
CA ASP A 147 -23.85 3.57 1.97
C ASP A 147 -25.32 3.90 1.67
N ALA A 148 -25.80 5.06 2.11
CA ALA A 148 -27.15 5.56 1.81
C ALA A 148 -27.36 5.81 0.31
N ALA A 149 -26.35 6.33 -0.41
CA ALA A 149 -26.42 6.52 -1.86
C ALA A 149 -26.52 5.19 -2.62
N ALA A 150 -25.79 4.16 -2.17
CA ALA A 150 -25.93 2.82 -2.72
C ALA A 150 -27.32 2.24 -2.43
N GLU A 151 -27.86 2.42 -1.22
CA GLU A 151 -29.23 1.99 -0.91
C GLU A 151 -30.27 2.64 -1.81
N GLN A 152 -30.19 3.96 -1.99
CA GLN A 152 -31.11 4.73 -2.83
C GLN A 152 -31.08 4.29 -4.30
N SER A 153 -29.90 3.94 -4.80
CA SER A 153 -29.71 3.45 -6.17
C SER A 153 -29.94 1.94 -6.33
N ARG A 154 -30.31 1.23 -5.24
CA ARG A 154 -30.38 -0.24 -5.17
C ARG A 154 -29.07 -0.92 -5.58
N GLY A 155 -27.96 -0.25 -5.31
CA GLY A 155 -26.61 -0.77 -5.48
C GLY A 155 -26.20 -1.77 -4.40
N LEU A 156 -25.03 -2.37 -4.58
CA LEU A 156 -24.42 -3.27 -3.61
C LEU A 156 -23.85 -2.46 -2.46
N ARG A 157 -24.20 -2.83 -1.22
CA ARG A 157 -23.61 -2.25 -0.01
C ARG A 157 -22.61 -3.25 0.56
N VAL A 158 -21.40 -2.79 0.83
CA VAL A 158 -20.28 -3.64 1.27
C VAL A 158 -19.64 -2.99 2.48
N HIS A 159 -19.87 -3.57 3.65
CA HIS A 159 -19.38 -3.03 4.91
C HIS A 159 -18.03 -3.65 5.24
N ALA A 160 -16.93 -3.02 4.79
CA ALA A 160 -15.57 -3.49 5.10
C ALA A 160 -14.97 -2.83 6.36
N PHE A 161 -15.61 -1.77 6.88
CA PHE A 161 -15.11 -0.93 7.98
C PHE A 161 -15.89 -1.16 9.27
N ALA A 162 -15.96 -2.41 9.73
CA ALA A 162 -16.61 -2.70 11.00
C ALA A 162 -15.88 -1.98 12.16
N PRO A 163 -16.60 -1.25 13.03
CA PRO A 163 -15.99 -0.58 14.16
C PRO A 163 -15.31 -1.59 15.08
N ALA A 164 -14.07 -1.31 15.43
CA ALA A 164 -13.31 -2.12 16.36
C ALA A 164 -13.52 -1.59 17.77
N VAL A 165 -13.97 -2.46 18.69
CA VAL A 165 -14.17 -2.08 20.09
C VAL A 165 -12.86 -1.57 20.68
N GLY A 166 -12.84 -0.29 21.09
CA GLY A 166 -11.66 0.34 21.69
C GLY A 166 -10.53 0.68 20.73
N ALA A 167 -10.72 0.60 19.42
CA ALA A 167 -9.73 1.07 18.46
C ALA A 167 -9.87 2.58 18.26
N PRO A 168 -8.75 3.31 18.07
CA PRO A 168 -8.81 4.69 17.62
C PRO A 168 -9.54 4.80 16.28
N GLU A 169 -10.26 5.91 16.08
CA GLU A 169 -10.81 6.25 14.76
C GLU A 169 -9.67 6.21 13.72
N PRO A 170 -9.86 5.61 12.54
CA PRO A 170 -8.80 5.51 11.54
C PRO A 170 -8.37 6.93 11.11
N GLY A 171 -7.19 7.33 11.55
CA GLY A 171 -6.66 8.68 11.37
C GLY A 171 -6.14 8.94 9.96
N ALA A 172 -5.66 7.90 9.26
CA ALA A 172 -5.02 8.03 7.94
C ALA A 172 -5.56 7.04 6.89
N ALA A 173 -5.47 7.45 5.61
CA ALA A 173 -5.78 6.60 4.46
C ALA A 173 -4.97 5.29 4.42
N ARG A 174 -3.81 5.25 5.11
CA ARG A 174 -2.95 4.06 5.25
C ARG A 174 -3.64 2.96 6.05
N ASP A 175 -4.36 3.32 7.10
CA ASP A 175 -5.01 2.39 8.03
C ASP A 175 -6.21 1.71 7.38
N ALA A 176 -6.73 2.30 6.30
CA ALA A 176 -7.81 1.76 5.51
C ALA A 176 -7.38 0.75 4.43
N PHE A 177 -6.07 0.53 4.21
CA PHE A 177 -5.60 -0.28 3.08
C PHE A 177 -6.16 -1.72 3.09
N TRP A 178 -6.03 -2.44 4.21
CA TRP A 178 -6.48 -3.83 4.30
C TRP A 178 -8.00 -3.97 4.24
N PRO A 179 -8.81 -3.16 4.96
CA PRO A 179 -10.26 -3.14 4.79
C PRO A 179 -10.70 -2.85 3.34
N LEU A 180 -10.11 -1.81 2.71
CA LEU A 180 -10.43 -1.46 1.31
C LEU A 180 -10.10 -2.59 0.35
N LEU A 181 -8.89 -3.17 0.45
CA LEU A 181 -8.47 -4.26 -0.41
C LEU A 181 -9.37 -5.49 -0.23
N THR A 182 -9.71 -5.82 1.02
CA THR A 182 -10.62 -6.94 1.34
C THR A 182 -12.00 -6.75 0.71
N GLY A 183 -12.58 -5.55 0.86
CA GLY A 183 -13.87 -5.22 0.23
C GLY A 183 -13.81 -5.27 -1.30
N LEU A 184 -12.75 -4.73 -1.90
CA LEU A 184 -12.57 -4.71 -3.35
C LEU A 184 -12.40 -6.12 -3.94
N LEU A 185 -11.58 -6.96 -3.30
CA LEU A 185 -11.40 -8.36 -3.70
C LEU A 185 -12.71 -9.13 -3.57
N ALA A 186 -13.47 -8.92 -2.48
CA ALA A 186 -14.76 -9.58 -2.31
C ALA A 186 -15.78 -9.17 -3.39
N VAL A 187 -15.86 -7.89 -3.75
CA VAL A 187 -16.71 -7.43 -4.86
C VAL A 187 -16.25 -8.04 -6.18
N ALA A 188 -14.95 -8.04 -6.45
CA ALA A 188 -14.39 -8.65 -7.67
C ALA A 188 -14.71 -10.14 -7.75
N GLN A 189 -14.60 -10.88 -6.64
CA GLN A 189 -14.92 -12.31 -6.58
C GLN A 189 -16.41 -12.58 -6.73
N ALA A 190 -17.27 -11.80 -6.08
CA ALA A 190 -18.73 -11.91 -6.21
C ALA A 190 -19.21 -11.64 -7.65
N CYS A 191 -18.53 -10.76 -8.38
CA CYS A 191 -18.82 -10.47 -9.78
C CYS A 191 -18.10 -11.43 -10.77
N GLY A 192 -17.38 -12.44 -10.28
CA GLY A 192 -16.63 -13.39 -11.12
C GLY A 192 -15.45 -12.78 -11.88
N VAL A 193 -14.92 -11.65 -11.41
CA VAL A 193 -13.77 -10.94 -11.98
C VAL A 193 -12.44 -11.47 -11.43
N GLY A 194 -12.41 -11.87 -10.16
CA GLY A 194 -11.22 -12.39 -9.49
C GLY A 194 -11.47 -13.69 -8.73
N SER A 195 -10.39 -14.34 -8.30
CA SER A 195 -10.42 -15.61 -7.55
C SER A 195 -10.34 -15.46 -6.04
N TYR A 196 -9.92 -14.30 -5.55
CA TYR A 196 -9.70 -14.05 -4.12
C TYR A 196 -10.93 -13.41 -3.47
N GLY A 197 -11.46 -14.03 -2.42
CA GLY A 197 -12.60 -13.51 -1.68
C GLY A 197 -12.74 -14.18 -0.30
N PRO A 198 -13.87 -13.97 0.39
CA PRO A 198 -14.11 -14.54 1.72
C PRO A 198 -13.96 -16.06 1.75
N GLY A 199 -13.30 -16.56 2.80
CA GLY A 199 -12.93 -17.96 2.99
C GLY A 199 -11.40 -18.12 3.07
N GLU A 200 -10.91 -19.27 2.59
CA GLU A 200 -9.52 -19.71 2.74
C GLU A 200 -8.48 -18.66 2.31
N ALA A 201 -8.71 -17.93 1.22
CA ALA A 201 -7.78 -16.91 0.74
C ALA A 201 -7.62 -15.73 1.72
N PHE A 202 -8.72 -15.25 2.33
CA PHE A 202 -8.67 -14.16 3.30
C PHE A 202 -8.14 -14.63 4.65
N ASP A 203 -8.42 -15.88 5.03
CA ASP A 203 -7.86 -16.48 6.24
C ASP A 203 -6.34 -16.63 6.10
N ALA A 204 -5.87 -17.16 4.97
CA ALA A 204 -4.44 -17.30 4.68
C ALA A 204 -3.70 -15.94 4.63
N LEU A 205 -4.33 -14.91 4.04
CA LEU A 205 -3.79 -13.56 4.08
C LEU A 205 -3.68 -13.05 5.53
N ALA A 206 -4.75 -13.18 6.31
CA ALA A 206 -4.79 -12.69 7.68
C ALA A 206 -3.76 -13.41 8.58
N ASP A 207 -3.65 -14.73 8.46
CA ASP A 207 -2.65 -15.53 9.16
C ASP A 207 -1.23 -15.11 8.78
N ARG A 208 -0.99 -14.80 7.50
CA ARG A 208 0.32 -14.32 7.06
C ARG A 208 0.64 -12.95 7.65
N LEU A 209 -0.31 -12.02 7.64
CA LEU A 209 -0.13 -10.69 8.23
C LEU A 209 0.17 -10.77 9.74
N ASP A 210 -0.52 -11.64 10.48
CA ASP A 210 -0.26 -11.86 11.91
C ASP A 210 1.15 -12.45 12.14
N ALA A 211 1.59 -13.38 11.28
CA ALA A 211 2.93 -13.95 11.34
C ALA A 211 4.03 -12.89 11.11
N VAL A 212 3.83 -11.97 10.15
CA VAL A 212 4.74 -10.84 9.94
C VAL A 212 4.73 -9.89 11.13
N GLY A 213 3.55 -9.57 11.67
CA GLY A 213 3.42 -8.75 12.88
C GLY A 213 4.18 -9.32 14.08
N LEU A 214 4.11 -10.65 14.29
CA LEU A 214 4.85 -11.33 15.34
C LEU A 214 6.37 -11.27 15.11
N ARG A 215 6.84 -11.47 13.88
CA ARG A 215 8.27 -11.38 13.52
C ARG A 215 8.81 -9.95 13.64
N CYS A 216 7.98 -8.97 13.29
CA CYS A 216 8.32 -7.55 13.29
C CYS A 216 7.93 -6.85 14.60
N ARG A 217 7.65 -7.59 15.68
CA ARG A 217 7.22 -7.01 16.97
C ARG A 217 8.29 -6.08 17.58
N PRO A 218 7.91 -5.00 18.28
CA PRO A 218 8.86 -4.05 18.88
C PRO A 218 9.80 -4.68 19.91
N THR A 219 9.33 -5.72 20.60
CA THR A 219 10.11 -6.44 21.63
C THR A 219 11.11 -7.45 21.06
N ALA A 220 11.13 -7.69 19.75
CA ALA A 220 12.15 -8.52 19.12
C ALA A 220 13.43 -7.71 18.93
N GLU A 221 14.56 -8.28 19.37
CA GLU A 221 15.90 -7.77 19.10
C GLU A 221 16.10 -7.47 17.61
N THR A 222 16.86 -6.43 17.28
CA THR A 222 17.05 -5.97 15.90
C THR A 222 17.53 -7.07 14.95
N TYR A 223 18.45 -7.94 15.39
CA TYR A 223 18.97 -9.04 14.56
C TYR A 223 17.96 -10.18 14.30
N LEU A 224 16.86 -10.25 15.07
CA LEU A 224 15.76 -11.19 14.85
C LEU A 224 14.59 -10.56 14.11
N ASN A 225 14.53 -9.23 14.09
CA ASN A 225 13.45 -8.47 13.48
C ASN A 225 13.86 -8.02 12.07
N PRO A 226 13.32 -8.64 11.00
CA PRO A 226 13.71 -8.32 9.63
C PRO A 226 13.37 -6.88 9.26
N ALA A 227 12.33 -6.30 9.84
CA ALA A 227 11.94 -4.92 9.55
C ALA A 227 12.92 -3.92 10.14
N LYS A 228 13.41 -4.13 11.38
CA LYS A 228 14.43 -3.30 12.03
C LYS A 228 15.78 -3.41 11.32
N SER A 229 16.20 -4.64 11.01
CA SER A 229 17.43 -4.89 10.23
C SER A 229 17.39 -4.16 8.89
N LEU A 230 16.27 -4.27 8.16
CA LEU A 230 16.10 -3.55 6.89
C LEU A 230 16.06 -2.03 7.09
N ALA A 231 15.46 -1.53 8.18
CA ALA A 231 15.44 -0.09 8.46
C ALA A 231 16.86 0.47 8.64
N LEU A 232 17.73 -0.23 9.38
CA LEU A 232 19.15 0.11 9.51
C LEU A 232 19.87 0.10 8.16
N ASP A 233 19.61 -0.91 7.34
CA ASP A 233 20.20 -1.04 6.02
C ASP A 233 19.82 0.11 5.05
N LEU A 234 18.60 0.65 5.21
CA LEU A 234 18.09 1.74 4.39
C LEU A 234 18.49 3.12 4.93
N ALA A 235 18.87 3.21 6.21
CA ALA A 235 19.30 4.44 6.85
C ALA A 235 20.41 5.13 6.04
N GLY A 236 20.21 6.41 5.74
CA GLY A 236 21.19 7.21 5.00
C GLY A 236 21.38 6.85 3.52
N SER A 237 20.56 5.95 2.96
CA SER A 237 20.61 5.55 1.56
C SER A 237 19.46 6.13 0.73
N VAL A 238 19.51 5.92 -0.59
CA VAL A 238 18.37 6.12 -1.50
C VAL A 238 17.89 4.74 -1.97
N PRO A 239 16.79 4.20 -1.40
CA PRO A 239 16.29 2.89 -1.77
C PRO A 239 15.79 2.87 -3.22
N VAL A 240 16.18 1.84 -3.95
CA VAL A 240 15.64 1.52 -5.27
C VAL A 240 14.93 0.17 -5.15
N VAL A 241 13.61 0.22 -4.98
CA VAL A 241 12.79 -0.95 -4.65
C VAL A 241 12.21 -1.56 -5.92
N TRP A 242 12.64 -2.76 -6.28
CA TRP A 242 12.15 -3.48 -7.45
C TRP A 242 11.35 -4.71 -7.07
N GLY A 243 10.26 -4.97 -7.78
CA GLY A 243 9.49 -6.22 -7.65
C GLY A 243 9.64 -7.15 -8.85
N THR A 244 9.70 -8.46 -8.64
CA THR A 244 9.90 -9.48 -9.69
C THR A 244 8.69 -9.78 -10.59
N GLY A 245 7.68 -8.91 -10.60
CA GLY A 245 6.47 -9.09 -11.40
C GLY A 245 5.43 -8.02 -11.07
N PRO A 246 4.21 -8.14 -11.60
CA PRO A 246 3.15 -7.15 -11.36
C PRO A 246 2.77 -7.04 -9.87
N ILE A 247 2.67 -8.16 -9.16
CA ILE A 247 2.25 -8.19 -7.74
C ILE A 247 3.36 -7.63 -6.85
N ALA A 248 4.58 -8.18 -6.91
CA ALA A 248 5.73 -7.61 -6.21
C ALA A 248 6.02 -6.15 -6.62
N GLY A 249 5.75 -5.76 -7.87
CA GLY A 249 5.92 -4.39 -8.35
C GLY A 249 4.99 -3.39 -7.67
N VAL A 250 3.73 -3.79 -7.40
CA VAL A 250 2.81 -2.98 -6.59
C VAL A 250 3.26 -2.92 -5.13
N ALA A 251 3.75 -4.03 -4.57
CA ALA A 251 4.32 -4.03 -3.22
C ALA A 251 5.54 -3.08 -3.13
N ALA A 252 6.40 -3.07 -4.16
CA ALA A 252 7.54 -2.17 -4.25
C ALA A 252 7.13 -0.69 -4.33
N ALA A 253 6.11 -0.39 -5.15
CA ALA A 253 5.56 0.96 -5.26
C ALA A 253 4.95 1.44 -3.95
N ARG A 254 4.21 0.57 -3.24
CA ARG A 254 3.71 0.87 -1.90
C ARG A 254 4.86 1.11 -0.94
N PHE A 255 5.85 0.22 -0.89
CA PHE A 255 6.96 0.34 0.05
C PHE A 255 7.71 1.67 -0.13
N ALA A 256 8.05 2.05 -1.36
CA ALA A 256 8.66 3.35 -1.66
C ALA A 256 7.76 4.54 -1.26
N GLY A 257 6.45 4.44 -1.52
CA GLY A 257 5.48 5.45 -1.10
C GLY A 257 5.38 5.61 0.42
N VAL A 258 5.41 4.49 1.16
CA VAL A 258 5.34 4.49 2.63
C VAL A 258 6.67 4.95 3.24
N LEU A 259 7.83 4.60 2.67
CA LEU A 259 9.12 5.18 3.06
C LEU A 259 9.11 6.71 2.96
N THR A 260 8.56 7.24 1.87
CA THR A 260 8.44 8.69 1.66
C THR A 260 7.44 9.30 2.65
N ALA A 261 6.28 8.67 2.82
CA ALA A 261 5.18 9.24 3.62
C ALA A 261 5.33 9.07 5.14
N VAL A 262 6.11 8.09 5.61
CA VAL A 262 6.28 7.77 7.03
C VAL A 262 7.66 8.18 7.54
N ALA A 263 8.70 7.84 6.78
CA ALA A 263 10.08 8.05 7.22
C ALA A 263 10.74 9.28 6.59
N GLY A 264 10.02 10.00 5.71
CA GLY A 264 10.59 11.10 4.94
C GLY A 264 11.74 10.66 4.01
N LEU A 265 11.89 9.34 3.77
CA LEU A 265 13.00 8.80 3.00
C LEU A 265 12.61 8.71 1.52
N PRO A 266 13.27 9.45 0.61
CA PRO A 266 12.98 9.38 -0.81
C PRO A 266 13.36 7.99 -1.35
N ALA A 267 12.44 7.35 -2.05
CA ALA A 267 12.63 6.02 -2.62
C ALA A 267 12.08 5.94 -4.05
N LEU A 268 12.78 5.18 -4.89
CA LEU A 268 12.35 4.84 -6.25
C LEU A 268 11.74 3.45 -6.25
N SER A 269 10.82 3.19 -7.18
CA SER A 269 10.21 1.86 -7.31
C SER A 269 9.83 1.47 -8.73
N GLY A 270 9.64 0.18 -8.95
CA GLY A 270 8.96 -0.35 -10.13
C GLY A 270 9.03 -1.87 -10.27
N ALA A 271 8.34 -2.40 -11.28
CA ALA A 271 8.36 -3.83 -11.62
C ALA A 271 9.50 -4.17 -12.60
N LEU A 272 10.15 -5.30 -12.39
CA LEU A 272 11.11 -5.86 -13.34
C LEU A 272 10.40 -6.47 -14.56
N PRO A 273 11.01 -6.39 -15.76
CA PRO A 273 12.35 -5.86 -16.04
C PRO A 273 12.38 -4.34 -16.29
N ASP A 274 11.23 -3.71 -16.53
CA ASP A 274 11.13 -2.33 -17.03
C ASP A 274 11.77 -1.32 -16.09
N ALA A 275 11.57 -1.48 -14.78
CA ALA A 275 12.13 -0.60 -13.77
C ALA A 275 13.67 -0.58 -13.79
N ALA A 276 14.32 -1.74 -13.93
CA ALA A 276 15.77 -1.82 -14.01
C ALA A 276 16.31 -1.18 -15.31
N LEU A 277 15.58 -1.28 -16.42
CA LEU A 277 15.95 -0.60 -17.66
C LEU A 277 15.79 0.93 -17.54
N ALA A 278 14.71 1.39 -16.92
CA ALA A 278 14.44 2.82 -16.75
C ALA A 278 15.39 3.49 -15.74
N SER A 279 15.83 2.76 -14.72
CA SER A 279 16.70 3.28 -13.66
C SER A 279 18.17 2.89 -13.79
N GLY A 280 18.56 2.12 -14.81
CA GLY A 280 19.94 1.65 -15.01
C GLY A 280 20.99 2.76 -15.03
N ASN A 281 20.69 3.91 -15.63
CA ASN A 281 21.60 5.06 -15.66
C ASN A 281 21.90 5.65 -14.27
N LEU A 282 21.04 5.42 -13.27
CA LEU A 282 21.32 5.84 -11.89
C LEU A 282 22.49 5.05 -11.31
N PHE A 283 22.60 3.78 -11.70
CA PHE A 283 23.64 2.86 -11.27
C PHE A 283 24.99 3.11 -11.95
N ASP A 284 24.97 3.51 -13.22
CA ASP A 284 26.18 3.90 -13.96
C ASP A 284 26.69 5.31 -13.57
N GLY A 285 25.84 6.12 -12.95
CA GLY A 285 26.14 7.49 -12.52
C GLY A 285 26.87 7.58 -11.18
N SER A 286 27.08 8.81 -10.69
CA SER A 286 27.81 9.10 -9.44
C SER A 286 27.14 8.56 -8.17
N LEU A 287 25.86 8.19 -8.24
CA LEU A 287 25.11 7.62 -7.12
C LEU A 287 25.27 6.10 -6.99
N GLY A 288 25.52 5.41 -8.12
CA GLY A 288 25.71 3.96 -8.16
C GLY A 288 27.16 3.52 -8.21
N ARG A 289 28.07 4.39 -8.65
CA ARG A 289 29.50 4.20 -8.47
C ARG A 289 29.86 4.83 -7.13
N ALA A 290 30.48 4.07 -6.24
CA ALA A 290 31.14 4.65 -5.08
C ALA A 290 32.15 5.71 -5.57
N SER A 291 31.73 6.97 -5.59
CA SER A 291 32.61 8.07 -5.94
C SER A 291 33.58 8.21 -4.78
N GLY A 292 34.84 7.86 -5.01
CA GLY A 292 35.91 7.93 -4.02
C GLY A 292 36.17 6.60 -3.35
N ASP A 293 37.43 6.21 -3.42
CA ASP A 293 38.11 5.17 -2.65
C ASP A 293 37.48 5.06 -1.26
N SER A 294 36.64 4.04 -1.01
CA SER A 294 36.07 3.81 0.32
C SER A 294 37.17 3.52 1.36
N ASP A 295 38.37 3.21 0.86
CA ASP A 295 39.62 3.01 1.59
C ASP A 295 40.52 4.26 1.64
N ASP A 296 40.04 5.45 1.27
CA ASP A 296 40.76 6.68 1.61
C ASP A 296 40.69 6.92 3.12
N PHE A 297 41.59 6.23 3.81
CA PHE A 297 41.82 6.32 5.25
C PHE A 297 42.12 7.77 5.69
N PHE A 298 42.53 8.64 4.77
CA PHE A 298 42.84 10.04 5.03
C PHE A 298 41.66 10.99 4.80
N ARG A 299 40.48 10.47 4.41
CA ARG A 299 39.29 11.29 4.22
C ARG A 299 38.82 11.90 5.54
N ASP A 300 38.77 13.24 5.60
CA ASP A 300 38.18 13.96 6.72
C ASP A 300 36.66 13.87 6.67
N ARG A 301 36.08 12.98 7.47
CA ARG A 301 34.63 12.72 7.53
C ARG A 301 33.82 13.89 8.12
N VAL A 302 34.49 14.88 8.71
CA VAL A 302 33.84 16.10 9.24
C VAL A 302 33.68 17.14 8.13
N GLU A 303 34.67 17.27 7.24
CA GLU A 303 34.65 18.23 6.14
C GLU A 303 34.01 17.65 4.85
N GLU A 304 34.03 16.32 4.69
CA GLU A 304 33.48 15.64 3.52
C GLU A 304 32.30 14.70 3.87
N PRO A 305 31.04 15.16 3.75
CA PRO A 305 29.88 14.32 4.05
C PRO A 305 29.84 13.07 3.19
N GLU A 306 29.30 11.98 3.73
CA GLU A 306 29.14 10.74 2.98
C GLU A 306 28.26 10.96 1.73
N PRO A 307 28.71 10.48 0.55
CA PRO A 307 27.91 10.60 -0.66
C PRO A 307 26.62 9.78 -0.51
N LEU A 308 25.53 10.30 -1.05
CA LEU A 308 24.27 9.55 -1.19
C LEU A 308 24.53 8.28 -2.02
N ARG A 309 24.21 7.10 -1.45
CA ARG A 309 24.36 5.81 -2.11
C ARG A 309 23.01 5.18 -2.43
N LEU A 310 22.91 4.59 -3.61
CA LEU A 310 21.75 3.76 -3.96
C LEU A 310 21.78 2.46 -3.15
N ARG A 311 20.60 2.03 -2.69
CA ARG A 311 20.41 0.74 -2.02
C ARG A 311 19.35 -0.07 -2.77
N PRO A 312 19.74 -0.99 -3.68
CA PRO A 312 18.81 -1.92 -4.29
C PRO A 312 18.08 -2.75 -3.24
N VAL A 313 16.75 -2.81 -3.37
CA VAL A 313 15.89 -3.71 -2.59
C VAL A 313 15.04 -4.51 -3.57
N LEU A 314 15.18 -5.82 -3.57
CA LEU A 314 14.45 -6.71 -4.47
C LEU A 314 13.37 -7.45 -3.70
N LEU A 315 12.11 -7.26 -4.11
CA LEU A 315 10.94 -7.97 -3.61
C LEU A 315 10.60 -9.12 -4.55
N VAL A 316 10.62 -10.34 -4.03
CA VAL A 316 10.45 -11.58 -4.80
C VAL A 316 9.19 -12.28 -4.33
N ASP A 317 8.20 -12.45 -5.22
CA ASP A 317 6.88 -13.03 -4.91
C ASP A 317 6.61 -14.37 -5.59
N ASP A 318 7.55 -14.92 -6.35
CA ASP A 318 7.42 -16.20 -7.04
C ASP A 318 8.81 -16.81 -7.25
N ASP A 319 8.88 -18.14 -7.39
CA ASP A 319 10.11 -18.90 -7.60
C ASP A 319 10.09 -19.60 -8.98
N THR A 320 9.51 -18.96 -9.99
CA THR A 320 9.64 -19.44 -11.36
C THR A 320 11.06 -19.22 -11.90
N ALA A 321 11.47 -20.05 -12.87
CA ALA A 321 12.79 -19.93 -13.48
C ALA A 321 13.04 -18.57 -14.15
N ALA A 322 11.97 -17.89 -14.61
CA ALA A 322 12.06 -16.55 -15.17
C ALA A 322 12.41 -15.51 -14.09
N VAL A 323 11.72 -15.57 -12.95
CA VAL A 323 11.97 -14.70 -11.79
C VAL A 323 13.39 -14.92 -11.26
N ARG A 324 13.82 -16.17 -11.04
CA ARG A 324 15.20 -16.46 -10.61
C ARG A 324 16.26 -15.85 -11.52
N ARG A 325 16.07 -15.92 -12.85
CA ARG A 325 17.00 -15.29 -13.81
C ARG A 325 17.05 -13.77 -13.69
N GLN A 326 15.92 -13.11 -13.41
CA GLN A 326 15.87 -11.67 -13.18
C GLN A 326 16.60 -11.31 -11.88
N VAL A 327 16.32 -12.05 -10.81
CA VAL A 327 17.00 -11.91 -9.50
C VAL A 327 18.51 -12.07 -9.64
N ASP A 328 18.97 -13.16 -10.28
CA ASP A 328 20.39 -13.44 -10.52
C ASP A 328 21.07 -12.37 -11.39
N ARG A 329 20.31 -11.72 -12.29
CA ARG A 329 20.84 -10.61 -13.08
C ARG A 329 21.03 -9.36 -12.24
N VAL A 330 20.05 -9.01 -11.40
CA VAL A 330 20.15 -7.86 -10.48
C VAL A 330 21.29 -8.08 -9.48
N ARG A 331 21.39 -9.28 -8.88
CA ARG A 331 22.48 -9.64 -7.97
C ARG A 331 23.85 -9.46 -8.61
N ARG A 332 24.04 -9.96 -9.84
CA ARG A 332 25.31 -9.80 -10.57
C ARG A 332 25.67 -8.33 -10.79
N VAL A 333 24.72 -7.52 -11.23
CA VAL A 333 24.95 -6.08 -11.43
C VAL A 333 25.29 -5.38 -10.10
N ALA A 334 24.58 -5.70 -9.01
CA ALA A 334 24.89 -5.13 -7.70
C ALA A 334 26.30 -5.51 -7.22
N VAL A 335 26.73 -6.77 -7.43
CA VAL A 335 28.09 -7.23 -7.13
C VAL A 335 29.12 -6.50 -7.99
N ASP A 336 28.89 -6.38 -9.29
CA ASP A 336 29.81 -5.71 -10.22
C ASP A 336 30.00 -4.21 -9.88
N LEU A 337 28.97 -3.59 -9.27
CA LEU A 337 28.99 -2.20 -8.82
C LEU A 337 29.39 -2.04 -7.34
N ALA A 338 29.69 -3.13 -6.64
CA ALA A 338 29.96 -3.16 -5.20
C ALA A 338 28.87 -2.47 -4.36
N LEU A 339 27.59 -2.64 -4.75
CA LEU A 339 26.45 -2.09 -4.03
C LEU A 339 25.83 -3.16 -3.11
N PRO A 340 25.57 -2.84 -1.83
CA PRO A 340 24.80 -3.72 -0.97
C PRO A 340 23.37 -3.83 -1.51
N CYS A 341 22.87 -5.05 -1.63
CA CYS A 341 21.54 -5.35 -2.17
C CYS A 341 20.76 -6.17 -1.14
N ASN A 342 19.55 -5.72 -0.80
CA ASN A 342 18.66 -6.47 0.07
C ASN A 342 17.68 -7.26 -0.79
N GLU A 343 17.51 -8.54 -0.50
CA GLU A 343 16.53 -9.38 -1.16
C GLU A 343 15.53 -9.92 -0.16
N ILE A 344 14.25 -9.75 -0.49
CA ILE A 344 13.11 -10.11 0.35
C ILE A 344 12.28 -11.09 -0.46
N THR A 345 12.32 -12.36 -0.07
CA THR A 345 11.47 -13.40 -0.66
C THR A 345 10.20 -13.54 0.16
N ALA A 346 9.06 -13.43 -0.51
CA ALA A 346 7.75 -13.55 0.08
C ALA A 346 7.43 -14.99 0.47
N GLU A 347 6.81 -15.18 1.63
CA GLU A 347 6.26 -16.45 2.06
C GLU A 347 4.73 -16.38 2.06
N GLY A 348 4.08 -17.45 1.62
CA GLY A 348 2.63 -17.56 1.62
C GLY A 348 2.13 -18.62 0.64
N PRO A 349 0.98 -19.26 0.94
CA PRO A 349 0.44 -20.34 0.12
C PRO A 349 0.02 -19.88 -1.28
N ASP A 350 -0.45 -18.64 -1.41
CA ASP A 350 -0.91 -18.06 -2.67
C ASP A 350 -0.32 -16.65 -2.90
N ALA A 351 -0.62 -16.06 -4.05
CA ALA A 351 -0.08 -14.75 -4.42
C ALA A 351 -0.65 -13.61 -3.54
N LEU A 352 -1.86 -13.77 -2.98
CA LEU A 352 -2.44 -12.79 -2.07
C LEU A 352 -1.69 -12.76 -0.73
N ALA A 353 -1.42 -13.91 -0.14
CA ALA A 353 -0.65 -14.02 1.09
C ALA A 353 0.79 -13.54 0.89
N ARG A 354 1.44 -13.88 -0.24
CA ARG A 354 2.78 -13.38 -0.57
C ARG A 354 2.82 -11.87 -0.79
N PHE A 355 1.80 -11.30 -1.42
CA PHE A 355 1.63 -9.84 -1.49
C PHE A 355 1.50 -9.24 -0.09
N GLY A 356 0.67 -9.85 0.76
CA GLY A 356 0.51 -9.51 2.18
C GLY A 356 1.82 -9.45 2.93
N ASP A 357 2.66 -10.46 2.73
CA ASP A 357 3.97 -10.57 3.35
C ASP A 357 4.89 -9.39 3.02
N LEU A 358 5.07 -9.11 1.72
CA LEU A 358 5.94 -8.05 1.24
C LEU A 358 5.45 -6.67 1.71
N VAL A 359 4.14 -6.43 1.64
CA VAL A 359 3.54 -5.16 2.06
C VAL A 359 3.72 -4.94 3.57
N ALA A 360 3.39 -5.94 4.39
CA ALA A 360 3.50 -5.81 5.83
C ALA A 360 4.94 -5.57 6.27
N LEU A 361 5.91 -6.32 5.72
CA LEU A 361 7.32 -6.12 6.04
C LEU A 361 7.80 -4.70 5.67
N GLY A 362 7.47 -4.23 4.47
CA GLY A 362 7.82 -2.88 4.02
C GLY A 362 7.20 -1.79 4.89
N ASP A 363 5.92 -1.94 5.25
CA ASP A 363 5.22 -0.98 6.12
C ASP A 363 5.86 -0.93 7.52
N PHE A 364 6.22 -2.08 8.11
CA PHE A 364 6.95 -2.13 9.39
C PHE A 364 8.33 -1.50 9.29
N THR A 365 9.09 -1.77 8.22
CA THR A 365 10.41 -1.16 8.01
C THR A 365 10.31 0.36 7.94
N ALA A 366 9.35 0.88 7.19
CA ALA A 366 9.14 2.33 7.11
C ALA A 366 8.71 2.93 8.45
N ALA A 367 7.88 2.24 9.24
CA ALA A 367 7.51 2.67 10.57
C ALA A 367 8.72 2.74 11.52
N TYR A 368 9.55 1.69 11.58
CA TYR A 368 10.77 1.71 12.38
C TYR A 368 11.74 2.82 11.96
N LEU A 369 11.89 3.03 10.65
CA LEU A 369 12.74 4.12 10.16
C LEU A 369 12.17 5.50 10.51
N GLY A 370 10.85 5.70 10.43
CA GLY A 370 10.21 6.96 10.82
C GLY A 370 10.40 7.27 12.30
N LEU A 371 10.17 6.29 13.18
CA LEU A 371 10.33 6.44 14.62
C LEU A 371 11.78 6.77 15.02
N THR A 372 12.75 6.10 14.40
CA THR A 372 14.17 6.31 14.69
C THR A 372 14.77 7.57 14.09
N THR A 373 14.07 8.20 13.15
CA THR A 373 14.46 9.48 12.54
C THR A 373 13.70 10.67 13.12
N GLY A 374 12.82 10.44 14.11
CA GLY A 374 12.05 11.49 14.79
C GLY A 374 10.86 12.02 13.98
N HIS A 375 10.42 11.30 12.94
CA HIS A 375 9.18 11.61 12.23
C HIS A 375 7.97 11.07 13.00
N ASP A 376 6.93 11.88 13.14
CA ASP A 376 5.64 11.39 13.63
C ASP A 376 4.98 10.53 12.54
N THR A 377 4.99 9.21 12.76
CA THR A 377 4.50 8.23 11.80
C THR A 377 2.97 8.21 11.66
N GLY A 378 2.26 8.83 12.61
CA GLY A 378 0.79 8.89 12.67
C GLY A 378 0.17 10.11 12.00
N THR A 379 0.93 11.18 11.79
CA THR A 379 0.41 12.45 11.27
C THR A 379 0.52 12.54 9.75
N ALA A 380 -0.52 13.08 9.10
CA ALA A 380 -0.46 13.37 7.68
C ALA A 380 0.57 14.48 7.40
N GLY A 381 1.34 14.35 6.33
CA GLY A 381 2.32 15.36 5.94
C GLY A 381 1.68 16.73 5.62
N CYS A 382 2.51 17.73 5.31
CA CYS A 382 2.11 19.13 5.09
C CYS A 382 1.13 19.42 3.92
N PHE A 383 0.58 18.39 3.29
CA PHE A 383 -0.31 18.45 2.13
C PHE A 383 -1.62 17.64 2.31
N ASP A 384 -2.05 17.45 3.56
CA ASP A 384 -3.27 16.71 3.95
C ASP A 384 -4.58 17.26 3.35
N THR A 385 -4.62 18.55 2.97
CA THR A 385 -5.81 19.24 2.45
C THR A 385 -6.06 19.12 0.95
N PHE A 386 -5.18 18.48 0.17
CA PHE A 386 -5.32 18.39 -1.30
C PHE A 386 -6.57 17.62 -1.79
N GLY A 387 -7.27 16.90 -0.90
CA GLY A 387 -8.50 16.15 -1.20
C GLY A 387 -9.78 16.69 -0.56
N THR A 388 -9.66 17.58 0.42
CA THR A 388 -10.81 18.29 0.99
C THR A 388 -11.08 19.49 0.10
N GLY A 389 -12.31 19.67 -0.38
CA GLY A 389 -12.70 20.92 -1.07
C GLY A 389 -12.34 22.14 -0.21
N PRO A 390 -12.36 23.37 -0.77
CA PRO A 390 -11.95 24.56 -0.03
C PRO A 390 -12.79 24.70 1.24
N GLY A 391 -12.23 24.26 2.37
CA GLY A 391 -12.63 24.69 3.70
C GLY A 391 -12.11 26.10 3.85
N ASP A 392 -12.98 26.99 4.33
CA ASP A 392 -12.71 28.41 4.51
C ASP A 392 -11.28 28.69 4.96
N GLY A 393 -10.56 29.46 4.13
CA GLY A 393 -9.29 30.02 4.52
C GLY A 393 -9.52 30.95 5.70
N ASP A 394 -9.11 30.50 6.89
CA ASP A 394 -8.86 31.39 8.01
C ASP A 394 -7.42 31.23 8.47
N GLY A 395 -6.67 32.32 8.34
CA GLY A 395 -5.47 32.60 9.12
C GLY A 395 -4.17 31.88 8.77
N ILE A 396 -3.51 32.28 7.67
CA ILE A 396 -2.05 32.42 7.74
C ILE A 396 -1.77 33.84 8.27
N ARG A 397 -1.31 33.93 9.51
CA ARG A 397 -0.54 35.07 10.00
C ARG A 397 0.92 34.67 10.14
#